data_AF-A0A1I0QJU4-F1
#
_entry.id   AF-A0A1I0QJU4-F1
#
_cell.length_a   1.000
_cell.length_b   1.000
_cell.length_c   1.000
_cell.angle_alpha   90.00
_cell.angle_beta   90.00
_cell.angle_gamma   90.00
#
_symmetry.space_group_name_H-M   'P 1'
#
loop_
_entity.id
_entity.type
_entity.pdbx_description
1 polymer ?
#
loop_
_entity_poly.entity_id
_entity_poly.type
_entity_poly.pdbx_seq_one_letter_code
_entity_poly.pdbx_strand_id
1 'polypeptide(L)'
;MNWYKTLLIILFLLAPLFSFGQAKDCHKFRTGKFKTTDSEIGVNYITRNDSIQIEYVPNLKAKVALNVKWINQCTLQLTFNRVIENPDSLAIGKLLVLTEIIETKENSYIAETTVEGYDYMVKHEFLRIK
;
A
#
# COMPACT_ATOMS: atom_id res chain seq x y z
N MET A 1 -56.00 11.63 -19.87
CA MET A 1 -54.67 10.99 -19.76
C MET A 1 -53.71 12.05 -19.26
N ASN A 2 -53.38 12.00 -17.97
CA ASN A 2 -52.78 13.12 -17.24
C ASN A 2 -51.28 13.20 -17.55
N TRP A 3 -50.93 13.83 -18.66
CA TRP A 3 -49.57 13.97 -19.20
C TRP A 3 -48.56 14.53 -18.18
N TYR A 4 -49.00 15.34 -17.21
CA TYR A 4 -48.15 15.82 -16.11
C TYR A 4 -47.68 14.69 -15.17
N LYS A 5 -48.49 13.64 -14.98
CA LYS A 5 -48.09 12.44 -14.20
C LYS A 5 -47.02 11.65 -14.94
N THR A 6 -47.12 11.59 -16.27
CA THR A 6 -46.11 10.94 -17.13
C THR A 6 -44.81 11.74 -17.15
N LEU A 7 -44.88 13.08 -17.13
CA LEU A 7 -43.72 13.96 -17.09
C LEU A 7 -42.93 13.85 -15.77
N LEU A 8 -43.65 13.72 -14.64
CA LEU A 8 -43.05 13.53 -13.31
C LEU A 8 -42.29 12.19 -13.19
N ILE A 9 -42.75 11.14 -13.87
CA ILE A 9 -42.09 9.82 -13.87
C ILE A 9 -40.78 9.85 -14.67
N ILE A 10 -40.73 10.62 -15.77
CA ILE A 10 -39.52 10.74 -16.61
C ILE A 10 -38.43 11.55 -15.89
N LEU A 11 -38.80 12.56 -15.10
CA LEU A 11 -37.84 13.38 -14.33
C LEU A 11 -37.15 12.57 -13.19
N PHE A 12 -37.82 11.55 -12.64
CA PHE A 12 -37.27 10.71 -11.58
C PHE A 12 -36.31 9.62 -12.10
N LEU A 13 -36.40 9.24 -13.38
CA LEU A 13 -35.52 8.26 -14.04
C LEU A 13 -34.18 8.85 -14.53
N LEU A 14 -34.05 10.18 -14.53
CA LEU A 14 -32.87 10.90 -15.01
C LEU A 14 -31.93 11.36 -13.91
N ALA A 15 -32.12 10.93 -12.65
CA ALA A 15 -31.15 11.18 -11.60
C ALA A 15 -29.87 10.38 -11.91
N PRO A 16 -28.75 11.01 -12.30
CA PRO A 16 -27.50 10.30 -12.42
C PRO A 16 -27.13 9.73 -11.05
N LEU A 17 -26.94 8.42 -11.00
CA LEU A 17 -26.26 7.74 -9.90
C LEU A 17 -24.80 8.21 -9.92
N PHE A 18 -24.52 9.39 -9.36
CA PHE A 18 -23.16 9.76 -8.95
C PHE A 18 -22.80 8.88 -7.76
N SER A 19 -22.51 7.61 -8.03
CA SER A 19 -21.82 6.74 -7.09
C SER A 19 -20.43 7.34 -6.93
N PHE A 20 -20.22 8.05 -5.83
CA PHE A 20 -18.88 8.36 -5.34
C PHE A 20 -18.27 7.04 -4.87
N GLY A 21 -17.80 6.22 -5.82
CA GLY A 21 -16.77 5.25 -5.51
C GLY A 21 -15.59 6.07 -4.97
N GLN A 22 -15.33 6.00 -3.66
CA GLN A 22 -14.23 6.73 -3.05
C GLN A 22 -12.96 6.37 -3.81
N ALA A 23 -12.43 7.31 -4.58
CA ALA A 23 -11.20 7.10 -5.32
C ALA A 23 -10.10 6.76 -4.31
N LYS A 24 -9.31 5.71 -4.59
CA LYS A 24 -8.19 5.32 -3.73
C LYS A 24 -7.18 6.46 -3.70
N ASP A 25 -7.11 7.19 -2.60
CA ASP A 25 -6.09 8.24 -2.43
C ASP A 25 -4.76 7.59 -2.02
N CYS A 26 -4.08 6.99 -2.99
CA CYS A 26 -2.77 6.39 -2.79
C CYS A 26 -1.68 7.45 -2.57
N HIS A 27 -1.90 8.68 -3.05
CA HIS A 27 -0.92 9.74 -3.01
C HIS A 27 -0.49 10.06 -1.57
N LYS A 28 -1.45 10.13 -0.64
CA LYS A 28 -1.12 10.37 0.77
C LYS A 28 -0.18 9.31 1.37
N PHE A 29 -0.18 8.08 0.86
CA PHE A 29 0.63 6.96 1.36
C PHE A 29 1.96 6.76 0.65
N ARG A 30 2.30 7.61 -0.33
CA ARG A 30 3.57 7.49 -1.06
C ARG A 30 4.79 7.74 -0.21
N THR A 31 4.65 8.58 0.81
CA THR A 31 5.70 8.91 1.77
C THR A 31 5.15 8.89 3.20
N GLY A 32 6.06 8.73 4.15
CA GLY A 32 5.75 8.79 5.58
C GLY A 32 6.34 7.62 6.34
N LYS A 33 5.85 7.46 7.57
CA LYS A 33 6.20 6.34 8.43
C LYS A 33 5.02 5.39 8.55
N PHE A 34 5.30 4.11 8.48
CA PHE A 34 4.31 3.05 8.55
C PHE A 34 4.78 1.97 9.51
N LYS A 35 3.83 1.17 9.97
CA LYS A 35 4.10 -0.14 10.52
C LYS A 35 3.18 -1.18 9.89
N THR A 36 3.68 -2.39 9.75
CA THR A 36 2.89 -3.56 9.44
C THR A 36 3.28 -4.68 10.40
N THR A 37 2.36 -5.61 10.66
CA THR A 37 2.57 -6.71 11.59
C THR A 37 2.41 -8.00 10.82
N ASP A 38 3.42 -8.85 10.94
CA ASP A 38 3.44 -10.20 10.41
C ASP A 38 3.52 -11.20 11.58
N SER A 39 2.89 -12.37 11.42
CA SER A 39 2.84 -13.38 12.48
C SER A 39 4.19 -14.06 12.75
N GLU A 40 5.07 -14.12 11.75
CA GLU A 40 6.37 -14.79 11.84
C GLU A 40 7.46 -13.84 12.32
N ILE A 41 7.55 -12.65 11.70
CA ILE A 41 8.65 -11.70 11.98
C ILE A 41 8.26 -10.59 12.96
N GLY A 42 6.97 -10.47 13.29
CA GLY A 42 6.45 -9.42 14.17
C GLY A 42 6.26 -8.08 13.46
N VAL A 43 6.53 -6.99 14.17
CA VAL A 43 6.30 -5.63 13.65
C VAL A 43 7.46 -5.18 12.76
N ASN A 44 7.16 -4.75 11.55
CA ASN A 44 8.09 -4.05 10.66
C ASN A 44 7.78 -2.55 10.67
N TYR A 45 8.79 -1.74 11.00
CA TYR A 45 8.73 -0.28 10.98
C TYR A 45 9.35 0.26 9.70
N ILE A 46 8.59 1.08 8.99
CA ILE A 46 8.93 1.53 7.65
C ILE A 46 8.99 3.06 7.64
N THR A 47 10.10 3.62 7.15
CA THR A 47 10.21 5.06 6.84
C THR A 47 10.47 5.21 5.36
N ARG A 48 9.55 5.85 4.64
CA ARG A 48 9.58 5.97 3.18
C ARG A 48 9.58 7.44 2.76
N ASN A 49 10.50 7.79 1.88
CA ASN A 49 10.48 9.03 1.09
C ASN A 49 10.38 8.70 -0.41
N ASP A 50 10.58 9.68 -1.28
CA ASP A 50 10.39 9.54 -2.73
C ASP A 50 11.33 8.53 -3.41
N SER A 51 12.49 8.22 -2.81
CA SER A 51 13.54 7.41 -3.43
C SER A 51 14.06 6.26 -2.56
N ILE A 52 13.87 6.33 -1.25
CA ILE A 52 14.38 5.36 -0.28
C ILE A 52 13.31 4.97 0.73
N GLN A 53 13.29 3.69 1.05
CA GLN A 53 12.53 3.11 2.14
C GLN A 53 13.50 2.42 3.11
N ILE A 54 13.40 2.75 4.39
CA ILE A 54 14.12 2.09 5.47
C ILE A 54 13.15 1.21 6.23
N GLU A 55 13.50 -0.06 6.39
CA GLU A 55 12.74 -1.02 7.18
C GLU A 55 13.54 -1.47 8.39
N TYR A 56 12.85 -1.65 9.52
CA TYR A 56 13.41 -2.16 10.75
C TYR A 56 12.47 -3.18 11.39
N VAL A 57 12.98 -4.38 11.61
CA VAL A 57 12.26 -5.47 12.26
C VAL A 57 12.94 -5.76 13.60
N PRO A 58 12.40 -5.29 14.75
CA PRO A 58 13.06 -5.38 16.04
C PRO A 58 13.34 -6.81 16.49
N ASN A 59 12.41 -7.74 16.20
CA ASN A 59 12.55 -9.15 16.56
C ASN A 59 13.77 -9.80 15.88
N LEU A 60 14.12 -9.31 14.69
CA LEU A 60 15.27 -9.76 13.92
C LEU A 60 16.51 -8.88 14.12
N LYS A 61 16.38 -7.78 14.88
CA LYS A 61 17.40 -6.72 15.03
C LYS A 61 17.99 -6.28 13.68
N ALA A 62 17.18 -6.33 12.62
CA ALA A 62 17.61 -6.14 11.26
C ALA A 62 17.05 -4.84 10.69
N LYS A 63 17.90 -4.08 10.04
CA LYS A 63 17.56 -2.81 9.38
C LYS A 63 18.12 -2.77 7.98
N VAL A 64 17.28 -2.46 6.99
CA VAL A 64 17.67 -2.43 5.58
C VAL A 64 17.19 -1.16 4.91
N ALA A 65 17.89 -0.78 3.84
CA ALA A 65 17.45 0.22 2.89
C ALA A 65 17.02 -0.43 1.58
N LEU A 66 15.95 0.10 1.00
CA LEU A 66 15.37 -0.29 -0.28
C LEU A 66 15.26 0.96 -1.15
N ASN A 67 15.50 0.83 -2.45
CA ASN A 67 15.17 1.88 -3.40
C ASN A 67 13.67 1.86 -3.68
N VAL A 68 13.07 3.04 -3.80
CA VAL A 68 11.64 3.25 -4.05
C VAL A 68 11.46 3.72 -5.49
N LYS A 69 10.57 3.06 -6.23
CA LYS A 69 10.10 3.51 -7.54
C LYS A 69 8.60 3.32 -7.65
N TRP A 70 7.85 4.41 -7.75
CA TRP A 70 6.42 4.36 -8.06
C TRP A 70 6.24 4.11 -9.56
N ILE A 71 5.69 2.95 -9.94
CA ILE A 71 5.45 2.63 -11.35
C ILE A 71 4.14 3.22 -11.85
N ASN A 72 3.20 3.49 -10.95
CA ASN A 72 1.95 4.21 -11.20
C ASN A 72 1.45 4.87 -9.90
N GLN A 73 0.20 5.34 -9.86
CA GLN A 73 -0.39 6.01 -8.70
C GLN A 73 -0.38 5.17 -7.41
N CYS A 74 -0.63 3.87 -7.50
CA CYS A 74 -0.85 2.97 -6.36
C CYS A 74 0.13 1.81 -6.25
N THR A 75 1.00 1.60 -7.24
CA THR A 75 1.97 0.49 -7.24
C THR A 75 3.39 1.01 -7.03
N LEU A 76 4.02 0.46 -6.00
CA LEU A 76 5.39 0.71 -5.58
C LEU A 76 6.26 -0.49 -5.93
N GLN A 77 7.40 -0.24 -6.56
CA GLN A 77 8.47 -1.19 -6.73
C GLN A 77 9.58 -0.89 -5.71
N LEU A 78 10.02 -1.92 -5.00
CA LEU A 78 11.15 -1.88 -4.07
C LEU A 78 12.26 -2.78 -4.58
N THR A 79 13.49 -2.28 -4.55
CA THR A 79 14.68 -3.10 -4.83
C THR A 79 15.68 -2.99 -3.69
N PHE A 80 16.34 -4.10 -3.36
CA PHE A 80 17.36 -4.11 -2.33
C PHE A 80 18.46 -3.08 -2.60
N ASN A 81 18.74 -2.22 -1.62
CA ASN A 81 19.86 -1.27 -1.68
C ASN A 81 21.03 -1.77 -0.83
N ARG A 82 20.86 -1.80 0.51
CA ARG A 82 21.91 -2.22 1.44
C ARG A 82 21.37 -2.64 2.80
N VAL A 83 22.15 -3.44 3.51
CA VAL A 83 21.97 -3.68 4.95
C VAL A 83 22.50 -2.49 5.73
N ILE A 84 21.73 -2.01 6.72
CA ILE A 84 22.16 -0.98 7.67
C ILE A 84 22.59 -1.65 8.99
N GLU A 85 21.81 -2.62 9.46
CA GLU A 85 22.06 -3.34 10.72
C GLU A 85 21.60 -4.80 10.56
N ASN A 86 22.42 -5.76 10.98
CA ASN A 86 22.13 -7.19 10.93
C ASN A 86 23.13 -7.97 11.82
N PRO A 87 23.07 -7.79 13.15
CA PRO A 87 24.06 -8.36 14.08
C PRO A 87 24.05 -9.90 14.06
N ASP A 88 22.88 -10.49 13.80
CA ASP A 88 22.68 -11.93 13.79
C ASP A 88 23.02 -12.55 12.41
N SER A 89 23.57 -11.76 11.48
CA SER A 89 24.04 -12.19 10.16
C SER A 89 22.98 -12.95 9.34
N LEU A 90 21.72 -12.53 9.44
CA LEU A 90 20.61 -13.09 8.70
C LEU A 90 20.88 -13.02 7.19
N ALA A 91 20.51 -14.08 6.46
CA ALA A 91 20.59 -14.09 5.01
C ALA A 91 19.51 -13.16 4.43
N ILE A 92 19.92 -11.97 3.97
CA ILE A 92 19.02 -10.98 3.36
C ILE A 92 19.17 -11.07 1.84
N GLY A 93 18.15 -11.60 1.17
CA GLY A 93 18.12 -11.73 -0.28
C GLY A 93 18.03 -10.40 -1.00
N LYS A 94 18.64 -10.30 -2.18
CA LYS A 94 18.39 -9.21 -3.13
C LYS A 94 17.08 -9.50 -3.84
N LEU A 95 16.02 -8.82 -3.43
CA LEU A 95 14.67 -9.04 -3.96
C LEU A 95 14.18 -7.79 -4.69
N LEU A 96 13.40 -8.03 -5.74
CA LEU A 96 12.51 -7.05 -6.34
C LEU A 96 11.10 -7.34 -5.83
N VAL A 97 10.50 -6.34 -5.18
CA VAL A 97 9.19 -6.46 -4.54
C VAL A 97 8.25 -5.47 -5.21
N LEU A 98 7.07 -5.93 -5.60
CA LEU A 98 5.99 -5.08 -6.09
C LEU A 98 4.88 -5.05 -5.04
N THR A 99 4.47 -3.84 -4.64
CA THR A 99 3.40 -3.63 -3.67
C THR A 99 2.34 -2.72 -4.28
N GLU A 100 1.14 -3.24 -4.49
CA GLU A 100 -0.02 -2.49 -4.98
C GLU A 100 -0.97 -2.13 -3.84
N ILE A 101 -1.25 -0.83 -3.68
CA ILE A 101 -2.28 -0.36 -2.75
C ILE A 101 -3.66 -0.66 -3.34
N ILE A 102 -4.37 -1.60 -2.72
CA ILE A 102 -5.69 -2.04 -3.17
C ILE A 102 -6.84 -1.34 -2.45
N GLU A 103 -6.61 -0.85 -1.23
CA GLU A 103 -7.59 -0.14 -0.40
C GLU A 103 -6.91 0.94 0.44
N THR A 104 -7.57 2.09 0.58
CA THR A 104 -7.10 3.20 1.42
C THR A 104 -8.12 3.53 2.50
N LYS A 105 -7.66 3.70 3.74
CA LYS A 105 -8.45 4.17 4.89
C LYS A 105 -7.93 5.53 5.32
N GLU A 106 -8.45 6.07 6.42
CA GLU A 106 -8.01 7.37 6.96
C GLU A 106 -6.51 7.35 7.28
N ASN A 107 -6.08 6.39 8.11
CA ASN A 107 -4.73 6.29 8.66
C ASN A 107 -3.98 5.02 8.24
N SER A 108 -4.53 4.22 7.34
CA SER A 108 -3.88 3.00 6.85
C SER A 108 -4.21 2.71 5.39
N TYR A 109 -3.48 1.77 4.80
CA TYR A 109 -3.79 1.21 3.50
C TYR A 109 -3.58 -0.30 3.51
N ILE A 110 -4.34 -1.02 2.70
CA ILE A 110 -4.15 -2.45 2.47
C ILE A 110 -3.45 -2.59 1.12
N ALA A 111 -2.42 -3.43 1.08
CA ALA A 111 -1.67 -3.70 -0.14
C ALA A 111 -1.52 -5.19 -0.39
N GLU A 112 -1.35 -5.52 -1.67
CA GLU A 112 -0.94 -6.82 -2.15
C GLU A 112 0.52 -6.73 -2.57
N THR A 113 1.34 -7.63 -2.05
CA THR A 113 2.79 -7.65 -2.27
C THR A 113 3.21 -8.95 -2.93
N THR A 114 3.97 -8.85 -4.01
CA THR A 114 4.60 -9.97 -4.71
C THR A 114 6.12 -9.78 -4.74
N VAL A 115 6.84 -10.90 -4.83
CA VAL A 115 8.30 -10.92 -4.90
C VAL A 115 8.70 -11.60 -6.20
N GLU A 116 9.54 -10.95 -7.00
CA GLU A 116 10.03 -11.55 -8.25
C GLU A 116 10.74 -12.88 -7.97
N GLY A 117 10.39 -13.92 -8.74
CA GLY A 117 10.90 -15.28 -8.55
C GLY A 117 10.08 -16.15 -7.60
N TYR A 118 9.01 -15.62 -6.99
CA TYR A 118 8.12 -16.37 -6.12
C TYR A 118 6.66 -16.27 -6.58
N ASP A 119 5.95 -17.39 -6.61
CA ASP A 119 4.54 -17.47 -7.02
C ASP A 119 3.60 -17.40 -5.80
N TYR A 120 3.75 -16.36 -4.98
CA TYR A 120 2.82 -16.06 -3.90
C TYR A 120 2.62 -14.56 -3.73
N MET A 121 1.43 -14.19 -3.25
CA MET A 121 1.03 -12.82 -2.94
C MET A 121 0.67 -12.73 -1.47
N VAL A 122 1.18 -11.70 -0.80
CA VAL A 122 0.86 -11.40 0.59
C VAL A 122 0.01 -10.14 0.66
N LYS A 123 -1.17 -10.26 1.27
CA LYS A 123 -2.05 -9.13 1.58
C LYS A 123 -1.87 -8.70 3.02
N HIS A 124 -1.50 -7.45 3.25
CA HIS A 124 -1.31 -6.91 4.61
C HIS A 124 -1.67 -5.43 4.70
N GLU A 125 -1.98 -4.99 5.92
CA GLU A 125 -2.31 -3.59 6.23
C GLU A 125 -1.06 -2.85 6.74
N PHE A 126 -0.90 -1.62 6.24
CA PHE A 126 0.11 -0.67 6.68
C PHE A 126 -0.57 0.47 7.43
N LEU A 127 -0.28 0.59 8.72
CA LEU A 127 -0.77 1.69 9.55
C LEU A 127 0.24 2.84 9.52
N ARG A 128 -0.22 4.06 9.21
CA ARG A 128 0.58 5.28 9.35
C ARG A 128 0.90 5.51 10.83
N ILE A 129 2.14 5.87 11.11
CA ILE A 129 2.60 6.25 12.45
C ILE A 129 3.22 7.66 12.43
N LYS A 130 3.26 8.31 13.60
CA LYS A 130 3.78 9.68 13.78
C LYS A 130 5.31 9.74 13.67
#